data_AF-A0A0F9KDD9-F1
#
_entry.id   AF-A0A0F9KDD9-F1
#
_cell.length_a   1.000
_cell.length_b   1.000
_cell.length_c   1.000
_cell.angle_alpha   90.00
_cell.angle_beta   90.00
_cell.angle_gamma   90.00
#
_symmetry.space_group_name_H-M   'P 1'
#
loop_
_entity.id
_entity.type
_entity.pdbx_description
1 polymer ?
#
loop_
_entity_poly.entity_id
_entity_poly.type
_entity_poly.pdbx_seq_one_letter_code
_entity_poly.pdbx_strand_id
1 'polypeptide(L)'
;MTAYLTSEIEKGLVSDRQTLRRYLIEKHGEFCFVCKLFEWRNKKIPLDLDHINGHSENNLPINLRLICLNCHGLTPTFKGKNKGNGRKNRKR
;
A
#
# COMPACT_ATOMS: atom_id res chain seq x y z
N MET A 1 -14.54 -5.10 -9.30
CA MET A 1 -15.36 -4.64 -8.14
C MET A 1 -16.64 -3.93 -8.59
N THR A 2 -17.62 -3.68 -7.71
CA THR A 2 -18.83 -2.88 -8.05
C THR A 2 -18.53 -1.37 -8.05
N ALA A 3 -19.28 -0.58 -8.82
CA ALA A 3 -19.11 0.88 -8.89
C ALA A 3 -19.26 1.56 -7.51
N TYR A 4 -20.19 1.06 -6.68
CA TYR A 4 -20.37 1.53 -5.31
C TYR A 4 -19.12 1.29 -4.45
N LEU A 5 -18.56 0.07 -4.48
CA LEU A 5 -17.35 -0.24 -3.71
C LEU A 5 -16.16 0.62 -4.16
N THR A 6 -16.01 0.83 -5.47
CA THR A 6 -14.99 1.72 -6.01
C THR A 6 -15.16 3.15 -5.45
N SER A 7 -16.39 3.67 -5.41
CA SER A 7 -16.68 5.00 -4.83
C SER A 7 -16.26 5.13 -3.36
N GLU A 8 -16.56 4.12 -2.54
CA GLU A 8 -16.18 4.13 -1.11
C GLU A 8 -14.66 4.04 -0.91
N ILE A 9 -13.95 3.33 -1.79
CA ILE A 9 -12.49 3.28 -1.80
C ILE A 9 -11.91 4.64 -2.16
N GLU A 10 -12.42 5.31 -3.21
CA GLU A 10 -11.94 6.65 -3.62
C GLU A 10 -12.12 7.71 -2.52
N LYS A 11 -13.14 7.56 -1.66
CA LYS A 11 -13.35 8.41 -0.48
C LYS A 11 -12.49 8.01 0.73
N GLY A 12 -11.71 6.93 0.65
CA GLY A 12 -10.87 6.42 1.74
C GLY A 12 -11.66 5.79 2.89
N LEU A 13 -12.91 5.38 2.66
CA LEU A 13 -13.81 4.82 3.67
C LEU A 13 -13.60 3.32 3.91
N VAL A 14 -12.92 2.65 2.98
CA VAL A 14 -12.60 1.22 3.08
C VAL A 14 -11.25 1.02 3.77
N SER A 15 -11.22 0.18 4.80
CA SER A 15 -10.01 -0.17 5.56
C SER A 15 -9.50 -1.60 5.31
N ASP A 16 -10.29 -2.43 4.64
CA ASP A 16 -9.91 -3.82 4.34
C ASP A 16 -8.70 -3.87 3.38
N ARG A 17 -7.58 -4.40 3.88
CA ARG A 17 -6.29 -4.38 3.18
C ARG A 17 -6.33 -5.20 1.88
N GLN A 18 -7.02 -6.34 1.89
CA GLN A 18 -7.17 -7.19 0.70
C GLN A 18 -7.95 -6.46 -0.39
N THR A 19 -9.05 -5.78 -0.02
CA THR A 19 -9.87 -4.99 -0.94
C THR A 19 -9.08 -3.82 -1.53
N LEU A 20 -8.39 -3.03 -0.71
CA LEU A 20 -7.55 -1.93 -1.18
C LEU A 20 -6.42 -2.42 -2.10
N ARG A 21 -5.77 -3.54 -1.76
CA ARG A 21 -4.75 -4.17 -2.61
C ARG A 21 -5.34 -4.56 -3.96
N ARG A 22 -6.47 -5.28 -3.97
CA ARG A 22 -7.13 -5.72 -5.20
C ARG A 22 -7.49 -4.53 -6.09
N TYR A 23 -8.05 -3.49 -5.50
CA TYR A 23 -8.35 -2.24 -6.20
C TYR A 23 -7.12 -1.63 -6.89
N LEU A 24 -5.98 -1.53 -6.21
CA LEU A 24 -4.76 -0.99 -6.84
C LEU A 24 -4.25 -1.88 -7.98
N ILE A 25 -4.34 -3.20 -7.83
CA ILE A 25 -3.98 -4.14 -8.90
C ILE A 25 -4.91 -3.97 -10.11
N GLU A 26 -6.24 -3.91 -9.89
CA GLU A 26 -7.22 -3.69 -10.96
C GLU A 26 -7.00 -2.35 -11.67
N LYS A 27 -6.67 -1.29 -10.93
CA LYS A 27 -6.54 0.09 -11.47
C LYS A 27 -5.20 0.36 -12.14
N HIS A 28 -4.11 -0.19 -11.62
CA HIS A 28 -2.76 0.16 -12.03
C HIS A 28 -1.91 -1.02 -12.49
N GLY A 29 -2.33 -2.25 -12.27
CA GLY A 29 -1.54 -3.45 -12.48
C GLY A 29 -0.70 -3.84 -11.25
N GLU A 30 -0.09 -5.03 -11.32
CA GLU A 30 0.66 -5.61 -10.21
C GLU A 30 2.16 -5.44 -10.39
N PHE A 31 2.65 -4.22 -10.19
CA PHE A 31 4.08 -3.88 -10.18
C PHE A 31 4.42 -2.91 -9.04
N CYS A 32 5.70 -2.81 -8.70
CA CYS A 32 6.16 -1.85 -7.69
C CYS A 32 6.03 -0.41 -8.20
N PHE A 33 5.32 0.46 -7.46
CA PHE A 33 5.11 1.85 -7.89
C PHE A 33 6.39 2.69 -7.89
N VAL A 34 7.44 2.24 -7.19
CA VAL A 34 8.74 2.92 -7.09
C VAL A 34 9.67 2.47 -8.23
N CYS A 35 10.10 1.21 -8.25
CA CYS A 35 11.06 0.71 -9.23
C CYS A 35 10.43 0.16 -10.52
N LYS A 36 9.08 0.11 -10.62
CA LYS A 36 8.32 -0.40 -11.77
C LYS A 36 8.53 -1.87 -12.12
N LEU A 37 9.30 -2.62 -11.33
CA LEU A 37 9.48 -4.05 -11.51
C LEU A 37 8.25 -4.84 -11.03
N PHE A 38 7.90 -5.88 -11.77
CA PHE A 38 6.92 -6.91 -11.41
C PHE A 38 7.56 -8.29 -11.20
N GLU A 39 8.82 -8.46 -11.62
CA GLU A 39 9.56 -9.73 -11.57
C GLU A 39 10.98 -9.53 -11.02
N TRP A 40 11.45 -10.49 -10.23
CA TRP A 40 12.81 -10.56 -9.71
C TRP A 40 13.31 -12.00 -9.83
N ARG A 41 14.46 -12.19 -10.50
CA ARG A 41 15.06 -13.52 -10.75
C ARG A 41 14.04 -14.51 -11.34
N ASN A 42 13.32 -14.11 -12.40
CA ASN A 42 12.33 -14.95 -13.09
C ASN A 42 11.15 -15.39 -12.20
N LYS A 43 10.88 -14.65 -11.11
CA LYS A 43 9.77 -14.89 -10.21
C LYS A 43 9.01 -13.60 -9.94
N LYS A 44 7.68 -13.69 -9.88
CA LYS A 44 6.81 -12.57 -9.52
C LYS A 44 7.24 -11.96 -8.18
N ILE A 45 7.39 -10.64 -8.15
CA ILE A 45 7.79 -9.93 -6.93
C ILE A 45 6.60 -9.89 -5.96
N PRO A 46 6.79 -10.27 -4.68
CA PRO A 46 5.81 -9.97 -3.66
C PRO A 46 5.77 -8.46 -3.40
N LEU A 47 4.60 -7.87 -3.62
CA LEU A 47 4.34 -6.47 -3.33
C LEU A 47 3.58 -6.34 -2.02
N ASP A 48 3.89 -5.34 -1.22
CA ASP A 48 3.10 -4.91 -0.07
C ASP A 48 2.17 -3.75 -0.46
N LEU A 49 1.02 -3.66 0.20
CA LEU A 49 0.26 -2.40 0.26
C LEU A 49 0.92 -1.48 1.29
N ASP A 50 1.36 -0.31 0.84
CA ASP A 50 2.04 0.70 1.64
C ASP A 50 1.24 2.00 1.69
N HIS A 51 1.27 2.64 2.85
CA HIS A 51 0.74 3.98 3.08
C HIS A 51 1.90 4.95 2.95
N ILE A 52 1.89 5.81 1.92
CA ILE A 52 3.01 6.69 1.56
C ILE A 52 3.44 7.54 2.76
N ASN A 53 2.48 8.09 3.50
CA ASN A 53 2.73 8.89 4.68
C ASN A 53 2.92 8.09 5.99
N GLY A 54 2.80 6.76 5.95
CA GLY A 54 2.93 5.88 7.12
C GLY A 54 1.72 5.84 8.06
N HIS A 55 0.68 6.64 7.81
CA HIS A 55 -0.53 6.69 8.65
C HIS A 55 -1.52 5.60 8.21
N SER A 56 -1.68 4.55 9.02
CA SER A 56 -2.49 3.37 8.67
C SER A 56 -4.00 3.62 8.54
N GLU A 57 -4.49 4.76 9.03
CA GLU A 57 -5.91 5.15 8.96
C GLU A 57 -6.20 6.00 7.70
N ASN A 58 -5.17 6.51 7.01
CA ASN A 58 -5.36 7.31 5.80
C ASN A 58 -5.42 6.39 4.56
N ASN A 59 -6.61 5.87 4.28
CA ASN A 59 -6.85 4.92 3.18
C ASN A 59 -7.24 5.57 1.85
N LEU A 60 -7.01 6.88 1.67
CA LEU A 60 -7.22 7.53 0.38
C LEU A 60 -6.31 6.89 -0.68
N PRO A 61 -6.80 6.58 -1.89
CA PRO A 61 -5.99 5.93 -2.92
C PRO A 61 -4.69 6.66 -3.26
N ILE A 62 -4.70 8.00 -3.21
CA ILE A 62 -3.51 8.82 -3.44
C ILE A 62 -2.42 8.59 -2.39
N ASN A 63 -2.77 8.11 -1.20
CA ASN A 63 -1.84 7.77 -0.13
C ASN A 63 -1.46 6.27 -0.14
N LEU A 64 -2.02 5.46 -1.02
CA LEU A 64 -1.75 4.02 -1.10
C LEU A 64 -0.86 3.70 -2.30
N ARG A 65 0.03 2.71 -2.15
CA ARG A 65 0.79 2.16 -3.27
C ARG A 65 1.11 0.68 -3.09
N LEU A 66 1.31 -0.01 -4.21
CA LEU A 66 1.96 -1.32 -4.21
C LEU A 66 3.48 -1.12 -4.27
N ILE A 67 4.22 -1.72 -3.35
CA ILE A 67 5.68 -1.56 -3.26
C ILE A 67 6.38 -2.89 -2.98
N CYS A 68 7.52 -3.15 -3.60
CA CYS A 68 8.33 -4.34 -3.30
C CYS A 68 9.12 -4.15 -2.00
N LEU A 69 9.51 -5.24 -1.34
CA LEU A 69 10.25 -5.19 -0.07
C LEU A 69 11.59 -4.46 -0.17
N ASN A 70 12.26 -4.51 -1.33
CA ASN A 70 13.53 -3.80 -1.54
C ASN A 70 13.31 -2.28 -1.52
N CYS A 71 12.32 -1.77 -2.26
CA CYS A 71 11.98 -0.34 -2.24
C CYS A 71 11.36 0.08 -0.91
N HIS A 72 10.51 -0.76 -0.32
CA HIS A 72 9.88 -0.47 0.96
C HIS A 72 10.93 -0.30 2.07
N GLY A 73 11.98 -1.13 2.09
CA GLY A 73 13.09 -1.02 3.04
C GLY A 73 13.77 0.36 3.09
N LEU A 74 13.72 1.10 1.98
CA LEU A 74 14.32 2.43 1.85
C LEU A 74 13.41 3.55 2.35
N THR A 75 12.13 3.29 2.62
CA THR A 75 11.21 4.34 3.07
C THR A 75 11.48 4.70 4.54
N PRO A 76 11.22 5.96 4.95
CA PRO A 76 11.29 6.36 6.36
C PRO A 76 10.18 5.70 7.20
N THR A 77 9.15 5.16 6.55
CA THR A 77 7.97 4.57 7.19
C THR A 77 8.01 3.03 7.23
N PHE A 78 9.14 2.41 6.90
CA PHE A 78 9.24 0.95 6.88
C PHE A 78 9.34 0.35 8.29
N LYS A 79 8.39 -0.53 8.64
CA LYS A 79 8.41 -1.35 9.86
C LYS A 79 8.71 -0.49 11.11
N GLY A 80 9.83 -0.77 11.79
CA GLY A 80 10.24 -0.09 13.02
C GLY A 80 10.61 1.39 12.84
N LYS A 81 10.91 1.82 11.61
CA LYS A 81 11.18 3.24 11.30
C LYS A 81 9.93 4.11 11.47
N ASN A 82 8.74 3.52 11.33
CA ASN A 82 7.44 4.20 11.51
C ASN A 82 6.94 4.17 12.96
N LYS A 83 7.86 4.28 13.93
CA LYS A 83 7.50 4.40 15.35
C LYS A 83 6.86 5.78 15.56
N GLY A 84 5.82 5.87 16.39
CA GLY A 84 5.10 7.11 16.68
C GLY A 84 4.07 7.56 15.64
N ASN A 85 4.23 7.19 14.36
CA ASN A 85 3.47 7.78 13.25
C ASN A 85 2.40 6.84 12.62
N GLY A 86 2.26 5.61 13.13
CA GLY A 86 1.33 4.61 12.59
C GLY A 86 0.24 4.17 13.58
N ARG A 87 0.02 2.84 13.60
CA ARG A 87 -0.96 2.17 14.49
C ARG A 87 -0.79 2.63 15.94
N LYS A 88 -1.91 2.77 16.67
CA LYS A 88 -1.95 3.25 18.06
C LYS A 88 -0.93 2.56 18.99
N ASN A 89 -0.68 1.27 18.79
CA ASN A 89 0.27 0.48 19.56
C ASN A 89 1.76 0.79 19.30
N ARG A 90 2.10 1.56 18.27
CA ARG A 90 3.49 1.96 17.94
C ARG A 90 3.88 3.33 18.51
N LYS A 91 3.02 3.94 19.33
CA LYS A 91 3.23 5.28 19.90
C LYS A 91 4.04 5.31 21.20
N ARG A 92 4.47 4.15 21.72
CA ARG A 92 5.32 4.00 22.92
C ARG A 92 6.74 3.65 22.50
#